data_AF-A0A537ZF09-F1
#
_entry.id   AF-A0A537ZF09-F1
#
_cell.length_a   1.000
_cell.length_b   1.000
_cell.length_c   1.000
_cell.angle_alpha   90.00
_cell.angle_beta   90.00
_cell.angle_gamma   90.00
#
_symmetry.space_group_name_H-M   'P 1'
#
loop_
_entity.id
_entity.type
_entity.pdbx_description
1 polymer ?
#
loop_
_entity_poly.entity_id
_entity_poly.type
_entity_poly.pdbx_seq_one_letter_code
_entity_poly.pdbx_strand_id
1 'polypeptide(L)'
;MTRRHQAALAGTAVVTAVAGILRYATSAGVVPFAAAAVALAGLAWLVAFGTEQVGARYGPAVTGFMQSTLGNLPEFFIVIFALSAGETVVAQTSIIGSLFANALLVLGLVIVVGARSADDGLMSFKVRLPMDTATLLLVAVFIIVITGLSAGSS
;
A
#
# COMPACT_ATOMS: atom_id res chain seq x y z
N MET A 1 -8.92 -22.24 9.33
CA MET A 1 -7.58 -21.78 8.90
C MET A 1 -6.88 -22.90 8.16
N THR A 2 -6.59 -22.71 6.88
CA THR A 2 -5.80 -23.65 6.06
C THR A 2 -4.30 -23.57 6.41
N ARG A 3 -3.57 -24.69 6.31
CA ARG A 3 -2.11 -24.78 6.61
C ARG A 3 -1.26 -23.70 5.91
N ARG A 4 -1.70 -23.24 4.74
CA ARG A 4 -1.05 -22.15 3.98
C ARG A 4 -1.08 -20.80 4.71
N HIS A 5 -2.18 -20.45 5.37
CA HIS A 5 -2.28 -19.19 6.12
C HIS A 5 -1.42 -19.22 7.38
N GLN A 6 -1.33 -20.37 8.06
CA GLN A 6 -0.43 -20.54 9.20
C GLN A 6 1.04 -20.44 8.78
N ALA A 7 1.41 -21.00 7.63
CA ALA A 7 2.75 -20.85 7.07
C ALA A 7 3.06 -19.39 6.70
N ALA A 8 2.10 -18.66 6.11
CA ALA A 8 2.27 -17.25 5.81
C ALA A 8 2.41 -16.38 7.07
N LEU A 9 1.61 -16.64 8.11
CA LEU A 9 1.72 -15.99 9.42
C LEU A 9 3.08 -16.22 10.06
N ALA A 10 3.51 -17.49 10.11
CA ALA A 10 4.81 -17.86 10.65
C ALA A 10 5.95 -17.24 9.83
N GLY A 11 5.82 -17.22 8.50
CA GLY A 11 6.77 -16.57 7.59
C GLY A 11 6.92 -15.07 7.89
N THR A 12 5.81 -14.34 7.98
CA THR A 12 5.83 -12.90 8.35
C THR A 12 6.46 -12.70 9.72
N ALA A 13 6.11 -13.52 10.73
CA ALA A 13 6.68 -13.41 12.07
C ALA A 13 8.20 -13.63 12.07
N VAL A 14 8.68 -14.64 11.34
CA VAL A 14 10.12 -14.94 11.18
C VAL A 14 10.82 -13.78 10.48
N VAL A 15 10.27 -13.27 9.37
CA VAL A 15 10.87 -12.15 8.63
C VAL A 15 10.96 -10.90 9.50
N THR A 16 9.92 -10.59 10.29
CA THR A 16 9.94 -9.46 11.22
C THR A 16 10.98 -9.64 12.32
N ALA A 17 11.09 -10.83 12.90
CA ALA A 17 12.12 -11.13 13.90
C ALA A 17 13.53 -11.01 13.32
N VAL A 18 13.75 -11.54 12.11
CA VAL A 18 15.01 -11.43 11.38
C VAL A 18 15.36 -9.97 11.08
N ALA A 19 14.40 -9.17 10.61
CA ALA A 19 14.60 -7.74 10.36
C ALA A 19 15.01 -7.00 11.64
N GLY A 20 14.37 -7.32 12.77
CA GLY A 20 14.75 -6.80 14.08
C GLY A 20 16.18 -7.19 14.49
N ILE A 21 16.53 -8.47 14.39
CA ILE A 21 17.88 -8.96 14.70
C ILE A 21 18.92 -8.27 13.81
N LEU A 22 18.69 -8.22 12.50
CA LEU A 22 19.58 -7.54 11.55
C LEU A 22 19.78 -6.08 11.93
N ARG A 23 18.73 -5.37 12.35
CA ARG A 23 18.83 -3.96 12.74
C ARG A 23 19.77 -3.73 13.93
N TYR A 24 19.90 -4.69 14.84
CA TYR A 24 20.81 -4.60 15.99
C TYR A 24 22.17 -5.25 15.75
N ALA A 25 22.24 -6.26 14.87
CA ALA A 25 23.45 -7.02 14.59
C ALA A 25 24.34 -6.40 13.50
N THR A 26 23.79 -5.56 12.62
CA THR A 26 24.55 -4.89 11.56
C THR A 26 24.44 -3.37 11.63
N SER A 27 25.43 -2.67 11.06
CA SER A 27 25.35 -1.25 10.77
C SER A 27 24.28 -0.96 9.70
N ALA A 28 23.84 0.30 9.64
CA ALA A 28 22.91 0.76 8.62
C ALA A 28 23.41 0.43 7.21
N GLY A 29 22.55 -0.17 6.40
CA GLY A 29 22.89 -0.65 5.06
C GLY A 29 21.70 -1.23 4.31
N VAL A 30 21.93 -1.67 3.08
CA VAL A 30 20.87 -2.15 2.17
C VAL A 30 20.19 -3.41 2.69
N VAL A 31 20.93 -4.31 3.34
CA VAL A 31 20.41 -5.59 3.85
C VAL A 31 19.37 -5.42 4.98
N PRO A 32 19.65 -4.68 6.08
CA PRO A 32 18.64 -4.46 7.12
C PRO A 32 17.46 -3.62 6.61
N PHE A 33 17.70 -2.70 5.67
CA PHE A 33 16.63 -1.94 5.01
C PHE A 33 15.69 -2.85 4.21
N ALA A 34 16.24 -3.70 3.33
CA ALA A 34 15.45 -4.64 2.53
C ALA A 34 14.69 -5.63 3.42
N ALA A 35 15.32 -6.15 4.48
CA ALA A 35 14.67 -7.03 5.45
C ALA A 35 13.48 -6.33 6.14
N ALA A 36 13.65 -5.08 6.57
CA ALA A 36 12.59 -4.28 7.17
C ALA A 36 11.45 -4.00 6.17
N ALA A 37 11.76 -3.72 4.91
CA ALA A 37 10.76 -3.52 3.86
C ALA A 37 9.92 -4.78 3.62
N VAL A 38 10.54 -5.96 3.54
CA VAL A 38 9.82 -7.24 3.38
C VAL A 38 8.99 -7.55 4.63
N ALA A 39 9.50 -7.29 5.83
CA ALA A 39 8.75 -7.43 7.07
C ALA A 39 7.49 -6.55 7.07
N LEU A 40 7.63 -5.27 6.69
CA LEU A 40 6.52 -4.33 6.59
C LEU A 40 5.46 -4.78 5.58
N ALA A 41 5.87 -5.26 4.40
CA ALA A 41 4.96 -5.80 3.40
C ALA A 41 4.17 -7.02 3.92
N GLY A 42 4.85 -7.93 4.63
CA GLY A 42 4.20 -9.08 5.26
C GLY A 42 3.22 -8.67 6.37
N LEU A 43 3.55 -7.66 7.16
CA LEU A 43 2.65 -7.10 8.17
C LEU A 43 1.43 -6.43 7.55
N ALA A 44 1.60 -5.69 6.45
CA ALA A 44 0.49 -5.09 5.70
C ALA A 44 -0.48 -6.16 5.18
N TRP A 45 0.06 -7.25 4.60
CA TRP A 45 -0.74 -8.39 4.18
C TRP A 45 -1.50 -9.03 5.36
N LEU A 46 -0.84 -9.17 6.52
CA LEU A 46 -1.47 -9.73 7.72
C LEU A 46 -2.63 -8.85 8.21
N VAL A 47 -2.45 -7.53 8.21
CA VAL A 47 -3.51 -6.59 8.54
C VAL A 47 -4.68 -6.80 7.57
N ALA A 48 -4.45 -6.74 6.26
CA ALA A 48 -5.50 -6.92 5.25
C ALA A 48 -6.27 -8.24 5.41
N PHE A 49 -5.55 -9.35 5.62
CA PHE A 49 -6.13 -10.66 5.88
C PHE A 49 -6.98 -10.66 7.16
N GLY A 50 -6.47 -10.08 8.25
CA GLY A 50 -7.21 -9.93 9.49
C GLY A 50 -8.50 -9.14 9.29
N THR A 51 -8.44 -8.05 8.52
CA THR A 51 -9.59 -7.22 8.16
C THR A 51 -10.66 -8.00 7.42
N GLU A 52 -10.26 -8.83 6.46
CA GLU A 52 -11.16 -9.66 5.67
C GLU A 52 -11.84 -10.74 6.53
N GLN A 53 -11.10 -11.34 7.46
CA GLN A 53 -11.63 -12.33 8.40
C GLN A 53 -12.63 -11.72 9.39
N VAL A 54 -12.38 -10.48 9.85
CA VAL A 54 -13.35 -9.72 10.66
C VAL A 54 -14.58 -9.38 9.79
N GLY A 55 -14.34 -8.90 8.58
CA GLY A 55 -15.36 -8.57 7.59
C GLY A 55 -16.33 -9.70 7.29
N ALA A 56 -15.82 -10.93 7.15
CA ALA A 56 -16.63 -12.12 6.95
C ALA A 56 -17.63 -12.39 8.09
N ARG A 57 -17.37 -11.86 9.30
CA ARG A 57 -18.23 -12.01 10.48
C ARG A 57 -19.19 -10.85 10.70
N TYR A 58 -18.80 -9.63 10.32
CA TYR A 58 -19.56 -8.39 10.59
C TYR A 58 -20.18 -7.75 9.34
N GLY A 59 -19.95 -8.33 8.16
CA GLY A 59 -20.51 -7.91 6.88
C GLY A 59 -19.69 -6.85 6.14
N PRO A 60 -20.03 -6.59 4.86
CA PRO A 60 -19.21 -5.80 3.93
C PRO A 60 -18.95 -4.35 4.37
N ALA A 61 -19.88 -3.74 5.11
CA ALA A 61 -19.76 -2.35 5.55
C ALA A 61 -18.59 -2.17 6.55
N VAL A 62 -18.42 -3.10 7.48
CA VAL A 62 -17.31 -3.07 8.45
C VAL A 62 -15.99 -3.37 7.75
N THR A 63 -15.97 -4.32 6.82
CA THR A 63 -14.79 -4.61 5.98
C THR A 63 -14.34 -3.37 5.23
N GLY A 64 -15.27 -2.70 4.53
CA GLY A 64 -14.97 -1.50 3.75
C GLY A 64 -14.45 -0.34 4.61
N PHE A 65 -15.04 -0.12 5.78
CA PHE A 65 -14.57 0.88 6.74
C PHE A 65 -13.13 0.59 7.20
N MET A 66 -12.85 -0.66 7.60
CA MET A 66 -11.52 -1.04 8.08
C MET A 66 -10.49 -1.04 6.95
N GLN A 67 -10.83 -1.48 5.73
CA GLN A 67 -9.93 -1.40 4.58
C GLN A 67 -9.62 0.05 4.20
N SER A 68 -10.60 0.95 4.29
CA SER A 68 -10.39 2.38 4.07
C SER A 68 -9.45 2.98 5.13
N THR A 69 -9.62 2.59 6.40
CA THR A 69 -8.83 3.13 7.52
C THR A 69 -7.42 2.54 7.59
N LEU A 70 -7.29 1.22 7.39
CA LEU A 70 -6.04 0.48 7.59
C LEU A 70 -5.24 0.27 6.29
N GLY A 71 -5.88 0.42 5.12
CA GLY A 71 -5.29 0.10 3.83
C GLY A 71 -4.05 0.94 3.48
N ASN A 72 -4.02 2.20 3.94
CA ASN A 72 -2.90 3.12 3.76
C ASN A 72 -2.06 3.35 5.04
N LEU A 73 -2.30 2.56 6.11
CA LEU A 73 -1.51 2.69 7.35
C LEU A 73 -0.01 2.43 7.16
N PRO A 74 0.42 1.41 6.39
CA PRO A 74 1.84 1.18 6.17
C PRO A 74 2.55 2.40 5.56
N GLU A 75 1.95 3.01 4.55
CA GLU A 75 2.43 4.22 3.89
C GLU A 75 2.47 5.40 4.86
N PHE A 76 1.42 5.56 5.66
CA PHE A 76 1.36 6.59 6.69
C PHE A 76 2.47 6.44 7.74
N PHE A 77 2.76 5.21 8.18
CA PHE A 77 3.86 4.95 9.11
C PHE A 77 5.23 5.27 8.50
N ILE A 78 5.47 4.93 7.23
CA ILE A 78 6.72 5.30 6.54
C ILE A 78 6.91 6.82 6.57
N VAL A 79 5.85 7.58 6.26
CA VAL A 79 5.89 9.05 6.27
C VAL A 79 6.16 9.60 7.66
N ILE A 80 5.44 9.13 8.69
CA ILE A 80 5.64 9.58 10.08
C ILE A 80 7.06 9.29 10.54
N PHE A 81 7.57 8.07 10.31
CA PHE A 81 8.90 7.70 10.76
C PHE A 81 9.99 8.48 10.03
N ALA A 82 9.84 8.71 8.71
CA ALA A 82 10.75 9.56 7.96
C ALA A 82 10.77 11.00 8.51
N LEU A 83 9.60 11.59 8.74
CA LEU A 83 9.51 12.94 9.33
C LEU A 83 10.09 13.00 10.75
N SER A 84 9.85 11.98 11.57
CA SER A 84 10.40 11.90 12.93
C SER A 84 11.94 11.80 12.95
N ALA A 85 12.52 11.27 11.88
CA ALA A 85 13.97 11.19 11.67
C ALA A 85 14.55 12.47 11.02
N GLY A 86 13.73 13.47 10.70
CA GLY A 86 14.14 14.68 9.98
C GLY A 86 14.28 14.49 8.46
N GLU A 87 13.91 13.32 7.93
CA GLU A 87 14.06 12.95 6.52
C GLU A 87 12.86 13.41 5.68
N THR A 88 12.70 14.74 5.57
CA THR A 88 11.58 15.37 4.85
C THR A 88 11.56 14.99 3.37
N VAL A 89 12.73 14.88 2.74
CA VAL A 89 12.86 14.46 1.33
C VAL A 89 12.37 13.03 1.15
N VAL A 90 12.70 12.13 2.08
CA VAL A 90 12.23 10.73 2.04
C VAL A 90 10.72 10.65 2.22
N ALA A 91 10.16 11.43 3.16
CA ALA A 91 8.72 11.48 3.36
C ALA A 91 7.97 11.96 2.10
N GLN A 92 8.42 13.06 1.50
CA GLN A 92 7.81 13.62 0.28
C GLN A 92 7.93 12.66 -0.91
N THR A 93 9.13 12.10 -1.13
CA THR A 93 9.36 11.15 -2.23
C THR A 93 8.57 9.86 -2.06
N SER A 94 8.36 9.39 -0.82
CA SER A 94 7.52 8.21 -0.54
C SER A 94 6.05 8.45 -0.89
N ILE A 95 5.51 9.65 -0.63
CA ILE A 95 4.12 10.00 -0.97
C ILE A 95 3.94 10.07 -2.49
N ILE A 96 4.87 10.72 -3.18
CA ILE A 96 4.84 10.80 -4.65
C ILE A 96 5.01 9.39 -5.26
N GLY A 97 5.91 8.60 -4.71
CA GLY A 97 6.16 7.22 -5.13
C GLY A 97 4.93 6.33 -4.99
N SER A 98 4.20 6.40 -3.87
CA SER A 98 2.98 5.61 -3.67
C SER A 98 1.85 6.03 -4.63
N LEU A 99 1.75 7.33 -4.95
CA LEU A 99 0.81 7.83 -5.95
C LEU A 99 1.10 7.22 -7.33
N PHE A 100 2.36 7.29 -7.80
CA PHE A 100 2.73 6.70 -9.09
C PHE A 100 2.56 5.18 -9.10
N ALA A 101 2.91 4.50 -8.01
CA ALA A 101 2.72 3.05 -7.88
C ALA A 101 1.24 2.69 -8.03
N ASN A 102 0.33 3.36 -7.34
CA ASN A 102 -1.10 3.04 -7.42
C ASN A 102 -1.74 3.49 -8.74
N ALA A 103 -1.44 4.70 -9.21
CA ALA A 103 -2.11 5.30 -10.37
C ALA A 103 -1.57 4.79 -11.71
N LEU A 104 -0.27 4.49 -11.81
CA LEU A 104 0.36 4.07 -13.07
C LEU A 104 0.68 2.58 -13.07
N LEU A 105 1.39 2.10 -12.04
CA LEU A 105 1.87 0.72 -12.01
C LEU A 105 0.75 -0.28 -11.75
N VAL A 106 0.02 -0.13 -10.65
CA VAL A 106 -1.09 -1.04 -10.27
C VAL A 106 -2.21 -0.94 -11.29
N LEU A 107 -2.66 0.27 -11.64
CA LEU A 107 -3.68 0.46 -12.67
C LEU A 107 -3.26 -0.14 -14.01
N GLY A 108 -2.03 0.13 -14.47
CA GLY A 108 -1.51 -0.43 -15.72
C GLY A 108 -1.46 -1.96 -15.68
N LEU A 109 -1.04 -2.55 -14.57
CA LEU A 109 -1.01 -4.01 -14.39
C LEU A 109 -2.42 -4.61 -14.39
N VAL A 110 -3.39 -3.95 -13.74
CA VAL A 110 -4.80 -4.36 -13.76
C VAL A 110 -5.37 -4.30 -15.17
N ILE A 111 -5.07 -3.26 -15.96
CA ILE A 111 -5.50 -3.18 -17.36
C ILE A 111 -4.89 -4.32 -18.18
N VAL A 112 -3.58 -4.57 -18.05
CA VAL A 112 -2.88 -5.62 -18.80
C VAL A 112 -3.39 -7.01 -18.43
N VAL A 113 -3.54 -7.31 -17.14
CA VAL A 113 -4.04 -8.61 -16.66
C VAL A 113 -5.53 -8.77 -16.97
N GLY A 114 -6.32 -7.71 -16.79
CA GLY A 114 -7.75 -7.67 -17.08
C GLY A 114 -8.03 -7.88 -18.57
N ALA A 115 -7.30 -7.21 -19.46
CA ALA A 115 -7.42 -7.39 -20.91
C ALA A 115 -7.03 -8.82 -21.33
N ARG A 116 -5.99 -9.42 -20.73
CA ARG A 116 -5.61 -10.82 -21.02
C ARG A 116 -6.61 -11.86 -20.51
N SER A 117 -7.40 -11.51 -19.51
CA SER A 117 -8.40 -12.41 -18.92
C SER A 117 -9.78 -12.24 -19.55
N ALA A 118 -9.97 -11.22 -20.38
CA ALA A 118 -11.21 -10.96 -21.11
C ALA A 118 -11.24 -11.76 -22.42
N ASP A 119 -12.36 -12.42 -22.69
CA ASP A 119 -12.54 -13.27 -23.87
C ASP A 119 -12.41 -12.51 -25.20
N ASP A 120 -12.65 -11.20 -25.21
CA ASP A 120 -12.55 -10.29 -26.36
C ASP A 120 -11.30 -9.38 -26.32
N GLY A 121 -10.45 -9.51 -25.30
CA GLY A 121 -9.28 -8.67 -25.10
C GLY A 121 -9.59 -7.23 -24.66
N LEU A 122 -10.85 -6.88 -24.40
CA LEU A 122 -11.30 -5.54 -24.04
C LEU A 122 -11.92 -5.54 -22.64
N MET A 123 -11.30 -4.79 -21.71
CA MET A 123 -11.83 -4.66 -20.35
C MET A 123 -13.07 -3.75 -20.34
N SER A 124 -14.25 -4.36 -20.45
CA SER A 124 -15.56 -3.69 -20.37
C SER A 124 -15.90 -3.33 -18.92
N PHE A 125 -15.98 -2.03 -18.62
CA PHE A 125 -16.46 -1.55 -17.32
C PHE A 125 -17.90 -1.01 -17.41
N LYS A 126 -18.75 -1.36 -16.43
CA LYS A 126 -20.06 -0.72 -16.26
C LYS A 126 -19.85 0.76 -15.87
N VAL A 127 -20.33 1.67 -16.71
CA VAL A 127 -20.04 3.12 -16.78
C VAL A 127 -20.13 3.92 -15.45
N ARG A 128 -20.85 3.46 -14.42
CA ARG A 128 -21.18 4.30 -13.25
C ARG A 128 -20.16 4.31 -12.09
N LEU A 129 -19.47 3.21 -11.77
CA LEU A 129 -18.53 3.18 -10.62
C LEU A 129 -17.10 3.68 -10.93
N PRO A 130 -16.51 3.37 -12.11
CA PRO A 130 -15.14 3.78 -12.43
C PRO A 130 -15.01 5.27 -12.70
N MET A 131 -16.05 5.91 -13.28
CA MET A 131 -16.06 7.35 -13.56
C MET A 131 -15.98 8.18 -12.28
N ASP A 132 -16.72 7.82 -11.24
CA ASP A 132 -16.68 8.53 -9.95
C ASP A 132 -15.30 8.39 -9.30
N THR A 133 -14.71 7.19 -9.36
CA THR A 133 -13.37 6.92 -8.80
C THR A 133 -12.29 7.65 -9.59
N ALA A 134 -12.37 7.67 -10.92
CA ALA A 134 -11.45 8.42 -11.78
C ALA A 134 -11.58 9.93 -11.58
N THR A 135 -12.80 10.44 -11.38
CA THR A 135 -13.06 11.85 -11.10
C THR A 135 -12.49 12.24 -9.74
N LEU A 136 -12.71 11.43 -8.69
CA LEU A 136 -12.12 11.64 -7.38
C LEU A 136 -10.58 11.59 -7.42
N LEU A 137 -10.01 10.69 -8.21
CA LEU A 137 -8.56 10.58 -8.39
C LEU A 137 -8.00 11.79 -9.14
N LEU A 138 -8.68 12.27 -10.18
CA LEU A 138 -8.30 13.48 -10.92
C LEU A 138 -8.36 14.72 -10.02
N VAL A 139 -9.41 14.87 -9.22
CA VAL A 139 -9.56 15.98 -8.26
C VAL A 139 -8.47 15.90 -7.19
N ALA A 140 -8.19 14.72 -6.64
CA ALA A 140 -7.13 14.54 -5.65
C ALA A 140 -5.75 14.88 -6.22
N VAL A 141 -5.43 14.40 -7.42
CA VAL A 141 -4.17 14.73 -8.12
C VAL A 141 -4.08 16.24 -8.39
N PHE A 142 -5.17 16.88 -8.82
CA PHE A 142 -5.21 18.32 -9.06
C PHE A 142 -4.94 19.13 -7.78
N ILE A 143 -5.56 18.75 -6.66
CA ILE A 143 -5.31 19.37 -5.34
C ILE A 143 -3.85 19.18 -4.92
N ILE A 144 -3.31 17.96 -5.05
CA ILE A 144 -1.92 17.64 -4.70
C ILE A 144 -0.93 18.46 -5.54
N VAL A 145 -1.14 18.58 -6.85
CA VAL A 145 -0.28 19.37 -7.74
C VAL A 145 -0.33 20.85 -7.36
N ILE A 146 -1.51 21.40 -7.10
CA ILE A 146 -1.65 22.80 -6.67
C ILE A 146 -0.94 23.03 -5.34
N THR A 147 -1.15 22.18 -4.33
CA THR A 147 -0.48 22.30 -3.03
C THR A 147 1.04 22.13 -3.15
N GLY A 148 1.50 21.21 -4.00
CA GLY A 148 2.92 21.01 -4.28
C GLY A 148 3.58 22.24 -4.92
N LEU A 149 2.90 22.87 -5.88
CA LEU A 149 3.38 24.11 -6.51
C LEU A 149 3.39 25.28 -5.53
N SER A 150 2.40 25.42 -4.64
CA SER A 150 2.36 26.49 -3.64
C SER A 150 3.42 26.36 -2.55
N ALA A 151 3.79 25.12 -2.19
CA ALA A 151 4.82 24.87 -1.18
C ALA A 151 6.24 25.12 -1.72
N GLY A 152 6.46 24.97 -3.03
CA GLY A 152 7.75 25.26 -3.68
C GLY A 152 8.01 26.74 -3.97
N SER A 153 7.03 27.63 -3.73
CA SER A 153 7.16 29.08 -3.90
C SER A 153 7.47 29.84 -2.60
N SER A 154 7.93 29.15 -1.54
CA SER A 154 8.29 29.72 -0.22
C SER A 154 9.77 29.55 0.08
#